data_AF-A0A2V9T7J9-F1
#
_entry.id   AF-A0A2V9T7J9-F1
#
_cell.length_a   1.000
_cell.length_b   1.000
_cell.length_c   1.000
_cell.angle_alpha   90.00
_cell.angle_beta   90.00
_cell.angle_gamma   90.00
#
_symmetry.space_group_name_H-M   'P 1'
#
loop_
_entity.id
_entity.type
_entity.pdbx_description
1 polymer ?
#
loop_
_entity_poly.entity_id
_entity_poly.type
_entity_poly.pdbx_seq_one_letter_code
_entity_poly.pdbx_strand_id
1 'polypeptide(L)'
;MGGFRRGRTRPRARGIERRKVRLSSRTKGLLAHAYANIGQLDKAESLFQQATRISTISETYYNYASFLAAHNRNEEAREWAQRILAKKPTMPGYLRRRERPWFRKASSLLKRLN
;
A
#
# COMPACT_ATOMS: atom_id res chain seq x y z
N MET A 1 39.68 44.99 -35.84
CA MET A 1 38.53 45.68 -35.20
C MET A 1 37.37 44.71 -35.13
N GLY A 2 36.78 44.49 -33.95
CA GLY A 2 35.64 43.59 -33.77
C GLY A 2 35.39 43.29 -32.30
N GLY A 3 34.92 44.29 -31.56
CA GLY A 3 34.58 44.15 -30.14
C GLY A 3 33.10 43.77 -29.91
N PHE A 4 32.82 43.44 -28.64
CA PHE A 4 31.50 43.45 -27.97
C PHE A 4 30.54 42.28 -28.34
N ARG A 5 29.89 41.54 -27.43
CA ARG A 5 29.40 41.82 -26.07
C ARG A 5 29.28 40.54 -25.22
N ARG A 6 29.54 40.70 -23.91
CA ARG A 6 29.07 39.81 -22.82
C ARG A 6 27.56 39.58 -22.93
N GLY A 7 27.09 38.36 -22.65
CA GLY A 7 25.66 38.09 -22.59
C GLY A 7 25.29 36.74 -22.00
N ARG A 8 24.95 36.76 -20.71
CA ARG A 8 23.97 35.90 -20.03
C ARG A 8 24.34 34.43 -19.79
N THR A 9 24.86 34.22 -18.58
CA THR A 9 24.30 33.30 -17.59
C THR A 9 23.01 32.60 -18.02
N ARG A 10 23.08 31.27 -18.12
CA ARG A 10 21.93 30.41 -17.83
C ARG A 10 22.40 29.31 -16.88
N PRO A 11 22.08 29.38 -15.58
CA PRO A 11 22.28 28.22 -14.74
C PRO A 11 21.34 27.14 -15.28
N ARG A 12 21.89 26.03 -15.77
CA ARG A 12 21.12 24.80 -15.97
C ARG A 12 20.81 24.23 -14.59
N ALA A 13 19.93 24.90 -13.86
CA ALA A 13 19.16 24.27 -12.81
C ALA A 13 18.24 23.26 -13.49
N ARG A 14 18.77 22.08 -13.81
CA ARG A 14 17.95 20.90 -14.01
C ARG A 14 17.33 20.63 -12.66
N GLY A 15 16.14 21.21 -12.45
CA GLY A 15 15.24 20.78 -11.40
C GLY A 15 15.22 19.27 -11.48
N ILE A 16 15.73 18.63 -10.44
CA ILE A 16 15.49 17.22 -10.18
C ILE A 16 14.02 17.21 -9.78
N GLU A 17 13.16 17.31 -10.80
CA GLU A 17 11.74 17.05 -10.68
C GLU A 17 11.71 15.66 -10.06
N ARG A 18 11.39 15.63 -8.75
CA ARG A 18 11.26 14.40 -7.98
C ARG A 18 10.22 13.59 -8.73
N ARG A 19 10.65 12.73 -9.67
CA ARG A 19 9.77 11.79 -10.33
C ARG A 19 9.10 11.08 -9.18
N LYS A 20 7.82 11.38 -8.97
CA LYS A 20 6.98 10.70 -8.00
C LYS A 20 6.92 9.28 -8.54
N VAL A 21 7.89 8.44 -8.14
CA VAL A 21 7.93 7.04 -8.55
C VAL A 21 6.62 6.48 -8.05
N ARG A 22 5.70 6.21 -8.98
CA ARG A 22 4.37 5.70 -8.65
C ARG A 22 4.57 4.26 -8.21
N LEU A 23 4.79 4.07 -6.90
CA LEU A 23 4.96 2.75 -6.31
C LEU A 23 3.73 1.90 -6.62
N SER A 24 3.96 0.63 -6.99
CA SER A 24 2.87 -0.34 -7.12
C SER A 24 2.14 -0.46 -5.78
N SER A 25 0.85 -0.78 -5.79
CA SER A 25 0.08 -0.90 -4.55
C SER A 25 0.63 -1.97 -3.61
N ARG A 26 1.26 -3.02 -4.16
CA ARG A 26 2.00 -4.02 -3.39
C ARG A 26 3.18 -3.39 -2.65
N THR A 27 4.01 -2.61 -3.36
CA THR A 27 5.15 -1.90 -2.76
C THR A 27 4.70 -0.90 -1.71
N LYS A 28 3.59 -0.19 -1.95
CA LYS A 28 2.99 0.72 -0.95
C LYS A 28 2.53 -0.02 0.31
N GLY A 29 1.89 -1.19 0.15
CA GLY A 29 1.45 -2.00 1.28
C GLY A 29 2.61 -2.56 2.12
N LEU A 30 3.71 -2.98 1.48
CA LEU A 30 4.92 -3.40 2.19
C LEU A 30 5.61 -2.24 2.91
N LEU A 31 5.71 -1.09 2.25
CA LEU A 31 6.29 0.11 2.84
C LEU A 31 5.46 0.60 4.03
N ALA A 32 4.13 0.57 3.92
CA ALA A 32 3.22 0.91 5.01
C ALA A 32 3.40 -0.02 6.22
N HIS A 33 3.54 -1.33 5.99
CA HIS A 33 3.85 -2.30 7.05
C HIS A 33 5.21 -2.00 7.72
N ALA A 34 6.24 -1.64 6.93
CA ALA A 34 7.51 -1.22 7.49
C ALA A 34 7.38 0.05 8.34
N TYR A 35 6.62 1.06 7.89
CA TYR A 35 6.37 2.27 8.67
C TYR A 35 5.61 2.01 9.97
N ALA A 36 4.67 1.06 9.96
CA ALA A 36 3.96 0.64 11.17
C ALA A 36 4.93 0.04 12.20
N ASN A 37 5.87 -0.81 11.76
CA ASN A 37 6.89 -1.38 12.64
C ASN A 37 7.84 -0.33 13.24
N ILE A 38 8.05 0.80 12.54
CA ILE A 38 8.89 1.91 12.99
C ILE A 38 8.08 2.91 13.85
N GLY A 39 6.78 2.67 14.08
CA GLY A 39 5.89 3.53 14.88
C GLY A 39 5.38 4.78 14.15
N GLN A 40 5.58 4.89 12.83
CA GLN A 40 5.07 6.01 12.03
C GLN A 40 3.66 5.70 11.48
N LEU A 41 2.69 5.73 12.39
CA LEU A 41 1.33 5.22 12.14
C LEU A 41 0.57 6.04 11.12
N ASP A 42 0.64 7.37 11.19
CA ASP A 42 -0.06 8.27 10.27
C ASP A 42 0.39 8.08 8.81
N LYS A 43 1.70 7.84 8.62
CA LYS A 43 2.26 7.57 7.30
C LYS A 43 1.90 6.18 6.80
N ALA A 44 1.91 5.19 7.69
CA ALA A 44 1.48 3.84 7.36
C ALA A 44 0.02 3.83 6.90
N GLU A 45 -0.87 4.50 7.64
CA GLU A 45 -2.28 4.60 7.29
C GLU A 45 -2.50 5.31 5.95
N SER A 46 -1.88 6.47 5.73
CA SER A 46 -1.98 7.18 4.45
C SER A 46 -1.54 6.32 3.27
N LEU A 47 -0.47 5.54 3.44
CA LEU A 47 0.02 4.63 2.40
C LEU A 47 -0.92 3.45 2.19
N PHE A 48 -1.49 2.87 3.24
CA PHE A 48 -2.49 1.81 3.13
C PHE A 48 -3.75 2.30 2.44
N GLN A 49 -4.28 3.48 2.79
CA GLN A 49 -5.45 4.07 2.14
C GLN A 49 -5.20 4.33 0.64
N GLN A 50 -4.01 4.81 0.28
CA GLN A 50 -3.65 4.97 -1.13
C GLN A 50 -3.51 3.62 -1.85
N ALA A 51 -3.00 2.59 -1.17
CA ALA A 51 -2.81 1.27 -1.75
C ALA A 51 -4.16 0.56 -1.98
N THR A 52 -5.09 0.65 -1.03
CA THR A 52 -6.43 0.04 -1.12
C THR A 52 -7.34 0.76 -2.11
N ARG A 53 -7.18 2.08 -2.31
CA ARG A 53 -7.89 2.83 -3.37
C ARG A 53 -7.53 2.39 -4.78
N ILE A 54 -6.27 2.00 -5.00
CA ILE A 54 -5.75 1.67 -6.33
C ILE A 54 -5.80 0.16 -6.60
N SER A 55 -5.74 -0.67 -5.56
CA SER A 55 -5.58 -2.12 -5.72
C SER A 55 -6.59 -2.93 -4.95
N THR A 56 -7.11 -3.94 -5.65
CA THR A 56 -8.00 -4.97 -5.14
C THR A 56 -7.24 -6.26 -4.75
N ILE A 57 -5.92 -6.19 -4.53
CA ILE A 57 -5.09 -7.35 -4.17
C ILE A 57 -5.32 -7.74 -2.70
N SER A 58 -5.53 -9.02 -2.44
CA SER A 58 -5.80 -9.53 -1.09
C SER A 58 -4.61 -9.41 -0.13
N GLU A 59 -3.37 -9.46 -0.63
CA GLU A 59 -2.14 -9.16 0.13
C GLU A 59 -2.21 -7.77 0.77
N THR A 60 -2.56 -6.74 -0.01
CA THR A 60 -2.69 -5.36 0.49
C THR A 60 -3.79 -5.24 1.54
N TYR A 61 -4.93 -5.90 1.31
CA TYR A 61 -6.06 -5.87 2.25
C TYR A 61 -5.68 -6.56 3.56
N TYR A 62 -4.95 -7.68 3.49
CA TYR A 62 -4.52 -8.40 4.67
C TYR A 62 -3.52 -7.59 5.48
N ASN A 63 -2.53 -6.98 4.82
CA ASN A 63 -1.54 -6.16 5.52
C ASN A 63 -2.20 -4.95 6.20
N TYR A 64 -3.21 -4.35 5.57
CA TYR A 64 -3.98 -3.26 6.20
C TYR A 64 -4.82 -3.76 7.37
N ALA A 65 -5.51 -4.88 7.23
CA ALA A 65 -6.26 -5.49 8.33
C ALA A 65 -5.35 -5.84 9.53
N SER A 66 -4.16 -6.37 9.28
CA SER A 66 -3.17 -6.66 10.32
C SER A 66 -2.66 -5.39 11.00
N PHE A 67 -2.45 -4.31 10.24
CA PHE A 67 -2.12 -3.01 10.78
C PHE A 67 -3.23 -2.50 11.72
N LEU A 68 -4.49 -2.52 11.27
CA LEU A 68 -5.63 -2.07 12.09
C LEU A 68 -5.77 -2.88 13.38
N ALA A 69 -5.60 -4.20 13.31
CA ALA A 69 -5.60 -5.09 14.46
C ALA A 69 -4.51 -4.75 15.49
N ALA A 70 -3.31 -4.37 15.02
CA ALA A 70 -2.21 -3.97 15.90
C ALA A 70 -2.48 -2.62 16.61
N HIS A 71 -3.39 -1.81 16.09
CA HIS A 71 -3.76 -0.50 16.62
C HIS A 71 -5.10 -0.50 17.37
N ASN A 72 -5.55 -1.67 17.86
CA ASN A 72 -6.83 -1.86 18.55
C ASN A 72 -8.07 -1.50 17.71
N ARG A 73 -7.94 -1.28 16.39
CA ARG A 73 -9.05 -1.04 15.47
C ARG A 73 -9.62 -2.37 14.96
N ASN A 74 -10.08 -3.18 15.92
CA ASN A 74 -10.46 -4.57 15.68
C ASN A 74 -11.70 -4.70 14.78
N GLU A 75 -12.65 -3.77 14.88
CA GLU A 75 -13.85 -3.76 14.02
C GLU A 75 -13.48 -3.57 12.55
N GLU A 76 -12.70 -2.55 12.25
CA GLU A 76 -12.25 -2.29 10.88
C GLU A 76 -11.35 -3.42 10.36
N ALA A 77 -10.47 -3.96 11.20
CA ALA A 77 -9.65 -5.11 10.83
C ALA A 77 -10.51 -6.32 10.43
N ARG A 78 -11.63 -6.56 11.13
CA ARG A 78 -12.59 -7.62 10.79
C ARG A 78 -13.26 -7.35 9.44
N GLU A 79 -13.71 -6.12 9.19
CA GLU A 79 -14.32 -5.77 7.89
C GLU A 79 -13.38 -6.05 6.72
N TRP A 80 -12.11 -5.62 6.84
CA TRP A 80 -11.11 -5.86 5.80
C TRP A 80 -10.79 -7.33 5.60
N ALA A 81 -10.72 -8.11 6.67
CA ALA A 81 -10.54 -9.57 6.58
C ALA A 81 -11.75 -10.26 5.93
N GLN A 82 -12.97 -9.83 6.24
CA GLN A 82 -14.19 -10.33 5.60
C GLN A 82 -14.23 -10.01 4.11
N ARG A 83 -13.82 -8.80 3.70
CA ARG A 83 -13.69 -8.44 2.27
C ARG A 83 -12.76 -9.36 1.49
N ILE A 84 -11.73 -9.91 2.11
CA ILE A 84 -10.86 -10.91 1.48
C ILE A 84 -11.64 -12.22 1.27
N LEU A 85 -12.35 -12.69 2.30
CA LEU A 85 -13.13 -13.94 2.23
C LEU A 85 -14.32 -13.85 1.27
N ALA A 86 -14.94 -12.68 1.15
CA ALA A 86 -16.05 -12.41 0.24
C ALA A 86 -15.68 -12.60 -1.24
N LYS A 87 -14.39 -12.56 -1.60
CA LYS A 87 -13.92 -12.86 -2.96
C LYS A 87 -13.95 -14.35 -3.30
N LYS A 88 -13.93 -15.23 -2.30
CA LYS A 88 -13.82 -16.69 -2.49
C LYS A 88 -14.97 -17.30 -3.32
N PRO A 89 -16.26 -16.98 -3.09
CA PRO A 89 -17.37 -17.57 -3.86
C PRO A 89 -17.44 -17.10 -5.31
N THR A 90 -17.02 -15.86 -5.60
CA THR A 90 -17.12 -15.26 -6.94
C THR A 90 -15.92 -15.58 -7.84
N MET A 91 -14.92 -16.29 -7.32
CA MET A 91 -13.62 -16.44 -7.97
C MET A 91 -13.44 -17.79 -8.70
N PRO A 92 -12.99 -17.78 -9.97
CA PRO A 92 -12.63 -18.98 -10.72
C PRO A 92 -11.62 -19.86 -9.97
N GLY A 93 -11.70 -21.17 -10.17
CA GLY A 93 -10.96 -22.17 -9.39
C GLY A 93 -9.43 -21.95 -9.35
N TYR A 94 -8.82 -21.51 -10.45
CA TYR A 94 -7.37 -21.26 -10.51
C TYR A 94 -6.95 -20.04 -9.67
N LEU A 95 -7.69 -18.93 -9.74
CA LEU A 95 -7.46 -17.75 -8.90
C LEU A 95 -7.69 -18.08 -7.43
N ARG A 96 -8.75 -18.86 -7.16
CA ARG A 96 -9.05 -19.31 -5.80
C ARG A 96 -7.88 -20.10 -5.21
N ARG A 97 -7.19 -20.94 -6.00
CA ARG A 97 -5.98 -21.68 -5.55
C ARG A 97 -4.84 -20.74 -5.19
N ARG A 98 -4.57 -19.74 -6.03
CA ARG A 98 -3.54 -18.71 -5.79
C ARG A 98 -3.81 -17.89 -4.52
N GLU A 99 -5.07 -17.57 -4.27
CA GLU A 99 -5.52 -16.77 -3.13
C GLU A 99 -5.71 -17.57 -1.83
N ARG A 100 -5.57 -18.92 -1.85
CA ARG A 100 -5.71 -19.79 -0.66
C ARG A 100 -4.92 -19.32 0.56
N PRO A 101 -3.63 -18.91 0.43
CA PRO A 101 -2.87 -18.44 1.58
C PRO A 101 -3.51 -17.22 2.23
N TRP A 102 -4.05 -16.29 1.43
CA TRP A 102 -4.69 -15.08 1.93
C TRP A 102 -6.03 -15.37 2.61
N PHE A 103 -6.83 -16.30 2.08
CA PHE A 103 -8.05 -16.73 2.76
C PHE A 103 -7.76 -17.36 4.12
N ARG A 104 -6.74 -18.24 4.21
CA ARG A 104 -6.34 -18.84 5.49
C ARG A 104 -5.88 -17.79 6.49
N LYS A 105 -5.03 -16.85 6.06
CA LYS A 105 -4.56 -15.74 6.90
C LYS A 105 -5.70 -14.85 7.37
N ALA A 106 -6.64 -14.49 6.49
CA ALA A 106 -7.82 -13.69 6.84
C ALA A 106 -8.72 -14.41 7.86
N SER A 107 -9.00 -15.70 7.66
CA SER A 107 -9.75 -16.50 8.64
C SER A 107 -9.02 -16.60 9.99
N SER A 108 -7.70 -16.76 9.98
CA SER A 108 -6.90 -16.78 11.21
C SER A 108 -6.90 -15.42 11.93
N LEU A 109 -6.90 -14.32 11.19
CA LEU A 109 -6.99 -12.98 11.75
C LEU A 109 -8.35 -12.76 12.41
N LEU A 110 -9.45 -13.15 11.74
CA LEU A 110 -10.79 -13.06 12.32
C LEU A 110 -10.92 -13.85 13.62
N LYS A 111 -10.35 -15.07 13.68
CA LYS A 111 -10.33 -15.87 14.91
C LYS A 111 -9.55 -15.23 16.06
N ARG A 112 -8.49 -14.47 15.76
CA ARG A 112 -7.70 -13.73 16.76
C ARG A 112 -8.41 -12.49 17.29
N LEU A 113 -9.28 -11.91 16.46
CA LEU A 113 -9.99 -10.67 16.77
C LEU A 113 -11.30 -10.93 17.50
N ASN A 114 -11.76 -12.18 17.61
CA ASN A 114 -13.00 -12.62 18.23
C ASN A 114 -12.72 -13.26 19.59
#